data_AF-A0A838KGC3-F1
#
_entry.id   AF-A0A838KGC3-F1
#
_cell.length_a   1.000
_cell.length_b   1.000
_cell.length_c   1.000
_cell.angle_alpha   90.00
_cell.angle_beta   90.00
_cell.angle_gamma   90.00
#
_symmetry.space_group_name_H-M   'P 1'
#
loop_
_entity.id
_entity.type
_entity.pdbx_description
1 polymer ?
#
loop_
_entity_poly.entity_id
_entity_poly.type
_entity_poly.pdbx_seq_one_letter_code
_entity_poly.pdbx_strand_id
1 'polypeptide(L)'
;MRISHAATPRHRRSATAPARYRVDFFAEVARSGASPKGATGPTWWLVERAYIDDADIDEVLSWAYRQAGREARFALYLEQHLEREDGDVVMVTLLAGEDPLAGDA
;
A
#
# COMPACT_ATOMS: atom_id res chain seq x y z
N MET A 1 5.69 -11.10 12.58
CA MET A 1 5.02 -10.70 11.34
C MET A 1 3.70 -11.44 11.14
N ARG A 2 2.59 -10.72 11.14
CA ARG A 2 1.26 -11.22 10.75
C ARG A 2 0.81 -10.53 9.47
N ILE A 3 0.44 -11.29 8.45
CA ILE A 3 -0.01 -10.76 7.15
C ILE A 3 -1.52 -10.98 7.01
N SER A 4 -2.23 -9.94 6.57
CA SER A 4 -3.65 -10.02 6.22
C SER A 4 -3.92 -9.35 4.88
N HIS A 5 -4.82 -9.92 4.09
CA HIS A 5 -5.29 -9.34 2.83
C HIS A 5 -6.70 -8.77 3.10
N ALA A 6 -7.03 -7.60 2.53
CA ALA A 6 -8.21 -6.74 2.81
C ALA A 6 -9.44 -7.45 3.44
N ALA A 7 -10.14 -6.97 4.49
CA ALA A 7 -10.56 -5.61 4.86
C ALA A 7 -10.05 -5.08 6.22
N THR A 8 -10.18 -3.77 6.45
CA THR A 8 -9.88 -3.04 7.72
C THR A 8 -11.08 -2.16 8.13
N PRO A 9 -11.38 -1.86 9.43
CA PRO A 9 -10.67 -2.18 10.68
C PRO A 9 -11.56 -2.88 11.74
N ARG A 10 -10.97 -3.69 12.63
CA ARG A 10 -11.59 -3.95 13.95
C ARG A 10 -10.92 -3.07 14.98
N HIS A 11 -11.63 -1.99 15.31
CA HIS A 11 -11.46 -1.18 16.52
C HIS A 11 -11.11 -2.08 17.71
N ARG A 12 -9.91 -1.89 18.27
CA ARG A 12 -9.69 -2.05 19.71
C ARG A 12 -8.48 -1.22 20.13
N ARG A 13 -8.79 -0.32 21.05
CA ARG A 13 -7.96 0.68 21.69
C ARG A 13 -6.69 0.13 22.34
N SER A 14 -5.75 1.08 22.46
CA SER A 14 -4.92 1.35 23.64
C SER A 14 -3.45 0.97 23.56
N ALA A 15 -2.64 1.96 23.95
CA ALA A 15 -1.20 1.94 24.23
C ALA A 15 -0.31 1.60 23.04
N THR A 16 0.16 2.64 22.36
CA THR A 16 1.29 2.58 21.40
C THR A 16 1.09 1.50 20.34
N ALA A 17 0.09 1.69 19.47
CA ALA A 17 -0.22 0.73 18.41
C ALA A 17 1.07 0.36 17.65
N PRO A 18 1.40 -0.93 17.50
CA PRO A 18 2.57 -1.36 16.75
C PRO A 18 2.46 -0.82 15.32
N ALA A 19 3.61 -0.51 14.71
CA ALA A 19 3.68 -0.03 13.34
C ALA A 19 2.92 -0.99 12.41
N ARG A 20 1.84 -0.49 11.77
CA ARG A 20 1.07 -1.23 10.77
C ARG A 20 1.57 -0.83 9.40
N TYR A 21 2.10 -1.79 8.66
CA TYR A 21 2.53 -1.57 7.30
C TYR A 21 1.41 -1.96 6.33
N ARG A 22 1.18 -1.14 5.30
CA ARG A 22 0.35 -1.47 4.15
C ARG A 22 1.26 -1.66 2.94
N VAL A 23 1.09 -2.75 2.20
CA VAL A 23 1.76 -2.99 0.93
C VAL A 23 0.69 -3.11 -0.15
N ASP A 24 0.76 -2.20 -1.11
CA ASP A 24 -0.11 -2.19 -2.28
C ASP A 24 0.68 -2.69 -3.48
N PHE A 25 0.22 -3.77 -4.11
CA PHE A 25 0.82 -4.34 -5.32
C PHE A 25 0.03 -3.92 -6.56
N PHE A 26 0.77 -3.54 -7.61
CA PHE A 26 0.21 -3.03 -8.84
C PHE A 26 0.66 -3.86 -10.03
N ALA A 27 -0.29 -4.12 -10.93
CA ALA A 27 0.00 -4.71 -12.23
C ALA A 27 -0.21 -3.66 -13.33
N GLU A 28 0.70 -3.66 -14.31
CA GLU A 28 0.50 -2.90 -15.54
C GLU A 28 -0.54 -3.62 -16.40
N VAL A 29 -1.60 -2.90 -16.76
CA VAL A 29 -2.65 -3.44 -17.64
C VAL A 29 -2.42 -2.88 -19.04
N ALA A 30 -2.10 -3.78 -19.98
CA ALA A 30 -2.06 -3.45 -21.40
C ALA A 30 -3.48 -3.04 -21.86
N ARG A 31 -3.63 -1.82 -22.38
CA ARG A 31 -4.91 -1.38 -22.93
C ARG A 31 -5.22 -2.16 -24.21
N SER A 32 -6.21 -3.04 -24.15
CA SER A 32 -6.81 -3.67 -25.32
C SER A 32 -7.70 -2.65 -26.05
N GLY A 33 -7.23 -2.12 -27.17
CA GLY A 33 -8.05 -1.35 -28.12
C GLY A 33 -7.74 0.15 -28.14
N ALA A 34 -7.72 0.70 -29.36
CA ALA A 34 -7.45 2.08 -29.75
C ALA A 34 -7.36 3.10 -28.59
N SER A 35 -6.13 3.39 -28.15
CA SER A 35 -5.90 4.50 -27.24
C SER A 35 -6.47 5.79 -27.83
N PRO A 36 -7.29 6.55 -27.08
CA PRO A 36 -7.61 7.91 -27.44
C PRO A 36 -6.30 8.67 -27.65
N LYS A 37 -6.18 9.42 -28.76
CA LYS A 37 -5.02 10.27 -29.01
C LYS A 37 -4.79 11.16 -27.79
N GLY A 38 -3.70 10.95 -27.05
CA GLY A 38 -3.31 11.76 -25.90
C GLY A 38 -3.05 11.02 -24.58
N ALA A 39 -3.37 9.73 -24.46
CA ALA A 39 -3.00 8.95 -23.27
C ALA A 39 -1.60 8.34 -23.44
N THR A 40 -0.57 8.98 -22.90
CA THR A 40 0.86 8.62 -23.10
C THR A 40 1.49 7.90 -21.90
N GLY A 41 0.78 6.99 -21.24
CA GLY A 41 1.34 6.28 -20.07
C GLY A 41 0.74 4.90 -19.80
N PRO A 42 1.53 4.00 -19.16
CA PRO A 42 1.04 2.72 -18.66
C PRO A 42 -0.09 2.94 -17.65
N THR A 43 -1.12 2.08 -17.68
CA THR A 43 -2.21 2.12 -16.71
C THR A 43 -1.96 1.05 -15.65
N TRP A 44 -1.79 1.49 -14.40
CA TRP A 44 -1.53 0.61 -13.26
C TRP A 44 -2.80 0.35 -12.48
N TRP A 45 -3.02 -0.89 -12.08
CA TRP A 45 -4.17 -1.31 -11.29
C TRP A 45 -3.69 -1.91 -9.97
N LEU A 46 -4.31 -1.50 -8.87
CA LEU A 46 -4.13 -2.16 -7.58
C LEU A 46 -4.71 -3.58 -7.68
N VAL A 47 -3.84 -4.59 -7.61
CA VAL A 47 -4.25 -6.00 -7.70
C VAL A 47 -4.34 -6.65 -6.34
N GLU A 48 -3.51 -6.20 -5.40
CA GLU A 48 -3.47 -6.77 -4.06
C GLU A 48 -3.10 -5.71 -3.04
N ARG A 49 -3.76 -5.76 -1.89
CA ARG A 49 -3.42 -4.97 -0.71
C ARG A 49 -3.21 -5.92 0.46
N ALA A 50 -2.01 -5.87 1.02
CA ALA A 50 -1.63 -6.59 2.21
C ALA A 50 -1.38 -5.63 3.37
N TYR A 51 -1.73 -6.06 4.57
CA TYR A 51 -1.37 -5.38 5.81
C TYR A 51 -0.50 -6.29 6.66
N ILE A 52 0.54 -5.70 7.21
CA ILE A 52 1.54 -6.40 7.99
C ILE A 52 1.67 -5.71 9.34
N ASP A 53 1.40 -6.49 10.39
CA ASP A 53 1.57 -6.09 11.78
C ASP A 53 2.79 -6.83 12.38
N ASP A 54 3.40 -6.24 13.41
CA ASP A 54 4.49 -6.82 14.21
C ASP A 54 5.69 -7.31 13.38
N ALA A 55 6.30 -6.41 12.58
CA ALA A 55 7.48 -6.70 11.76
C ALA A 55 8.42 -5.49 11.67
N ASP A 56 9.70 -5.72 11.42
CA ASP A 56 10.64 -4.66 11.09
C ASP A 56 10.51 -4.26 9.61
N ILE A 57 10.78 -2.99 9.29
CA ILE A 57 10.65 -2.45 7.92
C ILE A 57 11.45 -3.27 6.89
N ASP A 58 12.66 -3.73 7.25
CA ASP A 58 13.52 -4.51 6.35
C ASP A 58 12.94 -5.89 6.04
N GLU A 59 12.25 -6.51 6.99
CA GLU A 59 11.54 -7.78 6.78
C GLU A 59 10.37 -7.58 5.82
N VAL A 60 9.62 -6.49 6.00
CA VAL A 60 8.48 -6.12 5.14
C VAL A 60 8.94 -5.83 3.72
N LEU A 61 10.02 -5.07 3.55
CA LEU A 61 10.62 -4.79 2.25
C LEU A 61 11.09 -6.07 1.56
N SER A 62 11.83 -6.92 2.28
CA SER A 62 12.33 -8.20 1.74
C SER A 62 11.18 -9.13 1.34
N TRP A 63 10.08 -9.12 2.07
CA TRP A 63 8.86 -9.85 1.69
C TRP A 63 8.19 -9.24 0.46
N ALA A 64 8.01 -7.91 0.42
CA ALA A 64 7.36 -7.20 -0.69
C ALA A 64 8.12 -7.41 -2.01
N TYR A 65 9.45 -7.32 -1.99
CA TYR A 65 10.27 -7.61 -3.17
C TYR A 65 10.12 -9.05 -3.67
N ARG A 66 10.03 -10.02 -2.75
CA ARG A 66 9.78 -11.42 -3.13
C ARG A 66 8.40 -11.63 -3.73
N GLN A 67 7.38 -10.92 -3.25
CA GLN A 67 6.01 -11.05 -3.75
C GLN A 67 5.75 -10.32 -5.06
N ALA A 68 6.28 -9.11 -5.22
CA ALA A 68 6.12 -8.34 -6.46
C ALA A 68 6.76 -9.06 -7.67
N GLY A 69 7.78 -9.88 -7.43
CA GLY A 69 8.52 -10.54 -8.51
C GLY A 69 9.23 -9.52 -9.41
N ARG A 70 9.36 -9.82 -10.69
CA ARG A 70 10.10 -8.98 -11.66
C ARG A 70 9.25 -7.92 -12.36
N GLU A 71 7.93 -8.07 -12.36
CA GLU A 71 7.03 -7.30 -13.24
C GLU A 71 5.98 -6.48 -12.46
N ALA A 72 5.74 -6.77 -11.18
CA ALA A 72 4.81 -5.98 -10.39
C ALA A 72 5.54 -4.82 -9.69
N ARG A 73 4.87 -3.67 -9.62
CA ARG A 73 5.27 -2.57 -8.74
C ARG A 73 4.62 -2.76 -7.38
N PHE A 74 5.24 -2.23 -6.34
CA PHE A 74 4.58 -2.10 -5.05
C PHE A 74 4.84 -0.73 -4.44
N ALA A 75 3.94 -0.33 -3.54
CA ALA A 75 4.13 0.79 -2.63
C ALA A 75 3.96 0.30 -1.19
N LEU A 76 4.95 0.62 -0.35
CA LEU A 76 4.94 0.30 1.07
C LEU A 76 4.63 1.57 1.86
N TYR A 77 3.60 1.51 2.70
CA TYR A 77 3.20 2.60 3.58
C TYR A 77 3.26 2.20 5.05
N LEU A 78 3.49 3.18 5.91
CA LEU A 78 3.20 3.10 7.33
C LEU A 78 1.83 3.74 7.60
N GLU A 79 0.94 3.00 8.26
CA GLU A 79 -0.34 3.52 8.75
C GLU A 79 -0.25 3.77 10.25
N GLN A 80 -0.40 5.03 10.65
CA GLN A 80 -0.40 5.45 12.04
C GLN A 80 -1.78 5.99 12.42
N HIS A 81 -2.40 5.38 13.42
CA HIS A 81 -3.64 5.87 14.00
C HIS A 81 -3.33 6.89 15.08
N LEU A 82 -3.81 8.11 14.88
CA LEU A 82 -3.69 9.23 15.80
C LEU A 82 -5.08 9.50 16.39
N GLU A 83 -5.23 9.29 17.70
CA GLU A 83 -6.41 9.73 18.43
C GLU A 83 -6.38 11.27 18.52
N ARG A 84 -7.40 11.96 18.00
CA ARG A 84 -7.61 13.40 18.18
C ARG A 84 -8.93 13.66 18.92
N GLU A 85 -9.07 14.85 19.50
CA GLU A 85 -10.29 15.25 20.22
C GLU A 85 -11.57 15.09 19.37
N ASP A 86 -11.47 15.32 18.06
CA ASP A 86 -12.59 15.24 17.10
C ASP A 86 -12.71 13.89 16.37
N GLY A 87 -11.89 12.89 16.73
CA GLY A 87 -11.97 11.53 16.15
C GLY A 87 -10.62 10.91 15.80
N ASP A 88 -10.66 9.69 15.25
CA ASP A 88 -9.47 8.95 14.84
C ASP A 88 -9.00 9.41 13.46
N VAL A 89 -7.74 9.83 13.36
CA VAL A 89 -7.09 10.16 12.08
C VAL A 89 -6.08 9.07 11.74
N VAL A 90 -6.13 8.56 10.50
CA VAL A 90 -5.12 7.64 9.98
C VAL A 90 -4.15 8.43 9.11
N MET A 91 -2.90 8.56 9.58
CA MET A 91 -1.81 9.09 8.79
C MET A 91 -1.15 7.95 8.01
N VAL A 92 -1.05 8.11 6.68
CA VAL A 92 -0.43 7.13 5.80
C VAL A 92 0.81 7.76 5.19
N THR A 93 1.99 7.16 5.44
CA THR A 93 3.27 7.65 4.94
C THR A 93 3.87 6.65 3.98
N LEU A 94 4.15 7.05 2.73
CA LEU A 94 4.89 6.22 1.77
C LEU A 94 6.34 6.08 2.26
N LEU A 95 6.77 4.84 2.48
CA LEU A 95 8.11 4.52 2.97
C LEU A 95 9.03 4.04 1.84
N ALA A 96 8.49 3.30 0.88
CA ALA A 96 9.26 2.74 -0.23
C ALA A 96 8.38 2.35 -1.41
N GLY A 97 9.04 2.13 -2.55
CA GLY A 97 8.36 1.81 -3.80
C GLY A 97 7.77 3.05 -4.46
N GLU A 98 6.94 2.82 -5.47
CA GLU A 98 6.27 3.88 -6.23
C GLU A 98 4.78 3.58 -6.20
N ASP A 99 3.98 4.55 -5.77
CA ASP A 99 2.52 4.49 -5.90
C ASP A 99 2.13 5.14 -7.23
N PRO A 100 1.83 4.34 -8.28
CA PRO A 100 1.46 4.89 -9.57
C PRO A 100 0.07 5.55 -9.55
N LEU A 101 -0.68 5.44 -8.45
CA LEU A 101 -1.98 6.09 -8.26
C LEU A 101 -1.87 7.41 -7.50
N ALA A 102 -0.70 7.77 -6.95
CA ALA A 102 -0.48 9.00 -6.19
C ALA A 102 -0.36 10.26 -7.07
N GLY A 103 -0.97 10.27 -8.26
CA GLY A 103 -0.83 11.34 -9.26
C GLY A 103 -1.04 12.75 -8.70
N ASP A 104 -0.23 13.69 -9.19
CA ASP A 104 -0.12 15.10 -8.81
C ASP A 104 -1.48 15.74 -8.47
N ALA A 105 -1.71 15.95 -7.17
CA ALA A 105 -2.86 16.70 -6.65
C ALA A 105 -2.75 18.20 -6.96
#